data_AF-A0A935LAS6-F1
#
_entry.id   AF-A0A935LAS6-F1
#
_cell.length_a   1.000
_cell.length_b   1.000
_cell.length_c   1.000
_cell.angle_alpha   90.00
_cell.angle_beta   90.00
_cell.angle_gamma   90.00
#
_symmetry.space_group_name_H-M   'P 1'
#
loop_
_entity.id
_entity.type
_entity.pdbx_description
1 polymer ?
#
loop_
_entity_poly.entity_id
_entity_poly.type
_entity_poly.pdbx_seq_one_letter_code
_entity_poly.pdbx_strand_id
1 'polypeptide(L)'
;MPTTHTPFDMGAIQASWVVFDSMARLQPIHDEQGYDRMVVLMNALLDAVGEHEDHPLSSLLELVGDLVSRYEQECYPIQAADPKDSLRFLMEARGLIQADLSAIVPQSNLSAILAGKRKISATLAGKLGKFFGVSPALFVTS
;
A
#
# COMPACT_ATOMS: atom_id res chain seq x y z
N MET A 1 31.17 3.61 -35.93
CA MET A 1 29.97 2.74 -35.88
C MET A 1 28.76 3.64 -35.69
N PRO A 2 27.78 3.64 -36.61
CA PRO A 2 26.58 4.45 -36.44
C PRO A 2 25.58 3.70 -35.55
N THR A 3 25.18 4.31 -34.44
CA THR A 3 24.03 3.86 -33.66
C THR A 3 22.77 4.15 -34.47
N THR A 4 22.13 3.12 -35.00
CA THR A 4 20.84 3.27 -35.68
C THR A 4 19.77 3.44 -34.60
N HIS A 5 19.47 4.68 -34.25
CA HIS A 5 18.27 4.97 -33.47
C HIS A 5 17.08 4.79 -34.42
N THR A 6 16.44 3.63 -34.39
CA THR A 6 15.16 3.47 -35.07
C THR A 6 14.19 4.48 -34.44
N PRO A 7 13.66 5.46 -35.21
CA PRO A 7 12.71 6.41 -34.67
C PRO A 7 11.41 5.69 -34.31
N PHE A 8 10.75 6.12 -33.24
CA PHE A 8 9.44 5.60 -32.88
C PHE A 8 8.43 5.91 -33.99
N ASP A 9 7.73 4.88 -34.49
CA ASP A 9 6.61 5.07 -35.40
C ASP A 9 5.37 5.49 -34.62
N MET A 10 5.20 6.80 -34.46
CA MET A 10 4.07 7.36 -33.71
C MET A 10 2.71 7.04 -34.34
N GLY A 11 2.65 6.82 -35.66
CA GLY A 11 1.40 6.45 -36.33
C GLY A 11 0.97 5.03 -35.99
N ALA A 12 1.92 4.08 -36.04
CA ALA A 12 1.67 2.70 -35.62
C ALA A 12 1.34 2.60 -34.13
N ILE A 13 2.04 3.37 -33.28
CA ILE A 13 1.76 3.44 -31.84
C ILE A 13 0.34 3.98 -31.61
N GLN A 14 -0.03 5.09 -32.25
CA GLN A 14 -1.36 5.68 -32.09
C GLN A 14 -2.47 4.71 -32.52
N ALA A 15 -2.32 4.05 -33.67
CA ALA A 15 -3.30 3.07 -34.14
C ALA A 15 -3.45 1.89 -33.17
N SER A 16 -2.32 1.36 -32.67
CA SER A 16 -2.32 0.26 -31.70
C SER A 16 -2.93 0.68 -30.37
N TRP A 17 -2.63 1.91 -29.92
CA TRP A 17 -3.16 2.46 -28.68
C TRP A 17 -4.68 2.62 -28.73
N VAL A 18 -5.25 3.13 -29.81
CA VAL A 18 -6.71 3.28 -29.96
C VAL A 18 -7.43 1.93 -29.84
N VAL A 19 -6.86 0.88 -30.45
CA VAL A 19 -7.42 -0.47 -30.35
C VAL A 19 -7.34 -0.97 -28.91
N PHE A 20 -6.18 -0.83 -28.27
CA PHE A 20 -5.98 -1.25 -26.89
C PHE A 20 -6.87 -0.49 -25.90
N ASP A 21 -6.95 0.83 -25.99
CA ASP A 21 -7.82 1.68 -25.16
C ASP A 21 -9.31 1.30 -25.30
N SER A 22 -9.76 0.90 -26.49
CA SER A 22 -11.14 0.45 -26.69
C SER A 22 -11.50 -0.83 -25.89
N MET A 23 -10.50 -1.66 -25.57
CA MET A 23 -10.66 -2.93 -24.84
C MET A 23 -10.38 -2.76 -23.35
N ALA A 24 -9.22 -2.19 -23.02
CA ALA A 24 -8.71 -2.10 -21.66
C ALA A 24 -9.11 -0.80 -20.96
N ARG A 25 -9.44 0.26 -21.72
CA ARG A 25 -9.67 1.62 -21.23
C ARG A 25 -8.59 2.08 -20.25
N LEU A 26 -7.33 1.78 -20.57
CA LEU A 26 -6.18 2.09 -19.73
C LEU A 26 -5.96 3.60 -19.72
N GLN A 27 -6.25 4.23 -18.59
CA GLN A 27 -6.24 5.69 -18.45
C GLN A 27 -5.77 6.05 -17.04
N PRO A 28 -5.14 7.23 -16.86
CA PRO A 28 -4.89 7.76 -15.53
C PRO A 28 -6.20 7.87 -14.72
N ILE A 29 -6.10 7.58 -13.42
CA ILE A 29 -7.26 7.58 -12.53
C ILE A 29 -7.42 8.98 -11.94
N HIS A 30 -8.61 9.56 -12.11
CA HIS A 30 -8.94 10.90 -11.60
C HIS A 30 -10.22 10.92 -10.75
N ASP A 31 -10.98 9.83 -10.76
CA ASP A 31 -12.24 9.67 -10.05
C ASP A 31 -12.48 8.21 -9.66
N GLU A 32 -13.50 7.98 -8.84
CA GLU A 32 -13.88 6.66 -8.33
C GLU A 32 -14.29 5.71 -9.45
N GLN A 33 -14.93 6.23 -10.51
CA GLN A 33 -15.34 5.43 -11.65
C GLN A 33 -14.13 4.89 -12.43
N GLY A 34 -13.08 5.70 -12.59
CA GLY A 34 -11.81 5.29 -13.16
C GLY A 34 -11.09 4.27 -12.29
N TYR A 35 -11.15 4.45 -10.97
CA TYR A 35 -10.59 3.53 -9.99
C TYR A 35 -11.22 2.14 -10.10
N ASP A 36 -12.54 2.05 -10.02
CA ASP A 36 -13.27 0.79 -10.13
C ASP A 36 -12.94 0.04 -11.42
N ARG A 37 -12.85 0.77 -12.54
CA ARG A 37 -12.46 0.18 -13.83
C ARG A 37 -11.05 -0.41 -13.79
N MET A 38 -10.07 0.33 -13.27
CA MET A 38 -8.69 -0.13 -13.21
C MET A 38 -8.52 -1.29 -12.22
N VAL A 39 -9.27 -1.32 -11.12
CA VAL A 39 -9.30 -2.48 -10.21
C VAL A 39 -9.85 -3.73 -10.89
N VAL A 40 -10.95 -3.61 -11.66
CA VAL A 40 -11.49 -4.74 -12.44
C VAL A 40 -10.46 -5.26 -13.45
N LEU A 41 -9.78 -4.35 -14.16
CA LEU A 41 -8.72 -4.72 -15.10
C LEU A 41 -7.55 -5.41 -14.39
N MET A 42 -7.10 -4.86 -13.26
CA MET A 42 -6.01 -5.42 -12.44
C MET A 42 -6.33 -6.85 -12.00
N ASN A 43 -7.54 -7.10 -11.50
CA ASN A 43 -7.97 -8.44 -11.07
C ASN A 43 -7.99 -9.42 -12.25
N ALA A 44 -8.51 -9.02 -13.41
CA ALA A 44 -8.49 -9.87 -14.60
C ALA A 44 -7.05 -10.17 -15.07
N LEU A 45 -6.13 -9.22 -14.91
CA LEU A 45 -4.70 -9.42 -15.22
C LEU A 45 -4.04 -10.36 -14.20
N LEU A 46 -4.36 -10.27 -12.91
CA LEU A 46 -3.90 -11.20 -11.88
C LEU A 46 -4.34 -12.63 -12.19
N ASP A 47 -5.61 -12.82 -12.55
CA ASP A 47 -6.16 -14.12 -12.94
C ASP A 47 -5.49 -14.70 -14.19
N ALA A 48 -5.16 -13.83 -15.16
CA ALA A 48 -4.52 -14.25 -16.42
C ALA A 48 -3.02 -14.55 -16.26
N VAL A 49 -2.29 -13.75 -15.49
CA VAL A 49 -0.85 -13.92 -15.24
C VAL A 49 -0.60 -15.12 -14.31
N GLY A 50 -1.44 -15.29 -13.27
CA GLY A 50 -1.29 -16.36 -12.29
C GLY A 50 0.09 -16.35 -11.62
N GLU A 51 0.73 -17.51 -11.55
CA GLU A 51 2.07 -17.69 -10.96
C GLU A 51 3.22 -17.48 -11.98
N HIS A 52 2.92 -17.04 -13.20
CA HIS A 52 3.90 -16.92 -14.28
C HIS A 52 4.45 -15.50 -14.39
N GLU A 53 5.54 -15.20 -13.68
CA GLU A 53 6.16 -13.86 -13.70
C GLU A 53 6.61 -13.42 -15.11
N ASP A 54 7.02 -14.38 -15.97
CA ASP A 54 7.40 -14.13 -17.37
C ASP A 54 6.21 -13.99 -18.34
N HIS A 55 4.97 -13.94 -17.84
CA HIS A 55 3.79 -13.81 -18.68
C HIS A 55 3.82 -12.49 -19.49
N PRO A 56 3.44 -12.46 -20.79
CA PRO A 56 3.48 -11.23 -21.59
C PRO A 56 2.68 -10.03 -21.06
N LEU A 57 1.73 -10.30 -20.14
CA LEU A 57 0.91 -9.27 -19.48
C LEU A 57 1.44 -8.84 -18.10
N SER A 58 2.55 -9.41 -17.61
CA SER A 58 3.09 -9.08 -16.28
C SER A 58 3.46 -7.59 -16.17
N SER A 59 4.12 -7.04 -17.20
CA SER A 59 4.43 -5.60 -17.24
C SER A 59 3.18 -4.72 -17.30
N LEU A 60 2.09 -5.20 -17.91
CA LEU A 60 0.82 -4.45 -17.91
C LEU A 60 0.16 -4.50 -16.54
N LEU A 61 0.19 -5.66 -15.86
CA LEU A 61 -0.29 -5.80 -14.49
C LEU A 61 0.45 -4.85 -13.54
N GLU A 62 1.78 -4.77 -13.66
CA GLU A 62 2.61 -3.83 -12.88
C GLU A 62 2.15 -2.39 -13.09
N LEU A 63 2.02 -1.95 -14.36
CA LEU A 63 1.58 -0.59 -14.69
C LEU A 63 0.18 -0.27 -14.17
N VAL A 64 -0.78 -1.19 -14.28
CA VAL A 64 -2.14 -0.99 -13.77
C VAL A 64 -2.14 -0.95 -12.24
N GLY A 65 -1.37 -1.83 -11.59
CA GLY A 65 -1.21 -1.84 -10.13
C GLY A 65 -0.65 -0.52 -9.60
N ASP A 66 0.33 0.06 -10.29
CA ASP A 66 0.88 1.37 -9.94
C ASP A 66 -0.15 2.50 -10.05
N LEU A 67 -1.00 2.48 -11.09
CA LEU A 67 -2.08 3.47 -11.24
C LEU A 67 -3.09 3.38 -10.09
N VAL A 68 -3.53 2.17 -9.76
CA VAL A 68 -4.45 1.90 -8.65
C VAL A 68 -3.84 2.37 -7.34
N SER A 69 -2.62 1.91 -7.02
CA SER A 69 -1.90 2.26 -5.79
C SER A 69 -1.70 3.76 -5.63
N ARG A 70 -1.36 4.47 -6.73
CA ARG A 70 -1.23 5.92 -6.70
C ARG A 70 -2.55 6.61 -6.34
N TYR A 71 -3.65 6.21 -6.97
CA TYR A 71 -4.96 6.80 -6.66
C TYR A 71 -5.40 6.50 -5.22
N GLU A 72 -5.19 5.27 -4.73
CA GLU A 72 -5.46 4.91 -3.34
C GLU A 72 -4.67 5.79 -2.38
N GLN A 73 -3.38 6.04 -2.64
CA GLN A 73 -2.57 6.90 -1.77
C GLN A 73 -3.08 8.36 -1.72
N GLU A 74 -3.60 8.87 -2.85
CA GLU A 74 -4.13 10.23 -2.94
C GLU A 74 -5.52 10.37 -2.32
N CYS A 75 -6.43 9.40 -2.53
CA CYS A 75 -7.84 9.47 -2.13
C CYS A 75 -8.17 8.73 -0.84
N TYR A 76 -7.48 7.62 -0.58
CA TYR A 76 -7.56 6.82 0.64
C TYR A 76 -6.19 6.74 1.29
N PRO A 77 -5.59 7.90 1.67
CA PRO A 77 -4.33 7.87 2.40
C PRO A 77 -4.54 6.92 3.57
N ILE A 78 -3.72 5.87 3.66
CA ILE A 78 -3.80 4.87 4.73
C ILE A 78 -3.82 5.67 6.03
N GLN A 79 -5.00 5.83 6.60
CA GLN A 79 -5.14 6.62 7.80
C GLN A 79 -4.38 5.79 8.82
N ALA A 80 -3.22 6.30 9.26
CA ALA A 80 -2.39 5.60 10.21
C ALA A 80 -3.32 5.16 11.34
N ALA A 81 -3.48 3.84 11.50
CA ALA A 81 -4.37 3.31 12.52
C ALA A 81 -3.97 3.98 13.83
N ASP A 82 -4.96 4.45 14.60
CA ASP A 82 -4.71 5.17 15.85
C ASP A 82 -3.64 4.38 16.63
N PRO A 83 -2.55 5.01 17.10
CA PRO A 83 -1.44 4.32 17.73
C PRO A 83 -1.84 3.26 18.77
N LYS A 84 -2.98 3.45 19.46
CA LYS A 84 -3.54 2.48 20.41
C LYS A 84 -4.07 1.19 19.74
N ASP A 85 -4.65 1.31 18.55
CA ASP A 85 -5.23 0.21 17.78
C ASP A 85 -4.13 -0.56 17.07
N SER A 86 -3.13 0.14 16.53
CA SER A 86 -1.86 -0.46 16.05
C SER A 86 -1.17 -1.28 17.14
N LEU A 87 -1.08 -0.74 18.36
CA LEU A 87 -0.52 -1.46 19.51
C LEU A 87 -1.35 -2.69 19.89
N ARG A 88 -2.68 -2.57 19.90
CA ARG A 88 -3.59 -3.69 20.22
C ARG A 88 -3.46 -4.82 19.21
N PHE A 89 -3.47 -4.49 17.93
CA PHE A 89 -3.27 -5.45 16.85
C PHE A 89 -1.95 -6.21 16.98
N LEU A 90 -0.84 -5.50 17.25
CA LEU A 90 0.48 -6.13 17.41
C LEU A 90 0.57 -7.03 18.65
N MET A 91 -0.13 -6.67 19.73
CA MET A 91 -0.24 -7.53 20.91
C MET A 91 -1.02 -8.80 20.58
N GLU A 92 -2.18 -8.68 19.94
CA GLU A 92 -3.03 -9.80 19.54
C GLU A 92 -2.30 -10.74 18.56
N ALA A 93 -1.67 -10.19 17.52
CA ALA A 93 -0.92 -10.95 16.52
C ALA A 93 0.25 -11.76 17.11
N ARG A 94 0.78 -11.34 18.26
CA ARG A 94 1.86 -12.03 18.99
C ARG A 94 1.38 -12.79 20.23
N GLY A 95 0.08 -12.81 20.51
CA GLY A 95 -0.48 -13.43 21.71
C GLY A 95 -0.02 -12.79 23.03
N LEU A 96 0.35 -11.50 23.02
CA LEU A 96 0.88 -10.79 24.19
C LEU A 96 -0.24 -10.19 25.04
N ILE A 97 -0.11 -10.33 26.35
CA ILE A 97 -0.93 -9.61 27.32
C ILE A 97 -0.23 -8.32 27.76
N GLN A 98 -0.98 -7.38 28.35
CA GLN A 98 -0.42 -6.09 28.81
C GLN A 98 0.78 -6.28 29.76
N ALA A 99 0.74 -7.32 30.61
CA ALA A 99 1.81 -7.61 31.56
C ALA A 99 3.16 -7.92 30.87
N ASP A 100 3.14 -8.46 29.65
CA ASP A 100 4.35 -8.79 28.90
C ASP A 100 5.11 -7.54 28.43
N LEU A 101 4.42 -6.40 28.33
CA LEU A 101 5.01 -5.11 27.96
C LEU A 101 5.48 -4.28 29.17
N SER A 102 5.36 -4.81 30.39
CA SER A 102 5.66 -4.09 31.64
C SER A 102 7.11 -3.59 31.72
N ALA A 103 8.06 -4.28 31.10
CA ALA A 103 9.46 -3.87 31.00
C ALA A 103 9.68 -2.63 30.10
N ILE A 104 8.74 -2.35 29.20
CA ILE A 104 8.82 -1.26 28.22
C ILE A 104 8.03 -0.06 28.69
N VAL A 105 6.83 -0.33 29.21
CA VAL A 105 5.85 0.67 29.64
C VAL A 105 5.18 0.20 30.93
N PRO A 106 5.09 1.04 31.97
CA PRO A 106 4.36 0.69 33.18
C PRO A 106 2.91 0.32 32.87
N GLN A 107 2.39 -0.70 33.57
CA GLN A 107 1.05 -1.23 33.34
C GLN A 107 -0.04 -0.14 33.36
N SER A 108 0.02 0.79 34.31
CA SER A 108 -0.94 1.91 34.41
C SER A 108 -0.93 2.81 33.18
N ASN A 109 0.25 3.05 32.57
CA ASN A 109 0.38 3.82 31.36
C ASN A 109 -0.13 3.04 30.14
N LEU A 110 0.17 1.74 30.05
CA LEU A 110 -0.29 0.90 28.95
C LEU A 110 -1.82 0.79 28.92
N SER A 111 -2.45 0.56 30.06
CA SER A 111 -3.92 0.54 30.15
C SER A 111 -4.54 1.89 29.77
N ALA A 112 -3.93 3.01 30.18
CA ALA A 112 -4.41 4.34 29.79
C ALA A 112 -4.26 4.62 28.28
N ILE A 113 -3.19 4.12 27.66
CA ILE A 113 -2.97 4.22 26.20
C ILE A 113 -4.01 3.39 25.45
N LEU A 114 -4.21 2.12 25.83
CA LEU A 114 -5.17 1.23 25.18
C LEU A 114 -6.62 1.71 25.34
N ALA A 115 -6.92 2.41 26.43
CA ALA A 115 -8.21 3.09 26.66
C ALA A 115 -8.34 4.45 25.94
N GLY A 116 -7.32 4.88 25.18
CA GLY A 116 -7.31 6.18 24.49
C GLY A 116 -7.18 7.42 25.39
N LYS A 117 -6.93 7.23 26.68
CA LYS A 117 -6.80 8.32 27.67
C LYS A 117 -5.42 8.97 27.67
N ARG A 118 -4.44 8.34 27.01
CA ARG A 118 -3.04 8.81 26.95
C ARG A 118 -2.45 8.56 25.57
N LYS A 119 -1.79 9.57 25.00
CA LYS A 119 -1.03 9.42 23.76
C LYS A 119 0.29 8.67 24.00
N ILE A 120 0.77 7.97 22.98
CA ILE A 120 2.11 7.37 22.97
C ILE A 120 3.12 8.49 22.67
N SER A 121 4.15 8.63 23.52
CA SER A 121 5.23 9.61 23.28
C SER A 121 6.23 9.08 22.26
N ALA A 122 6.96 9.97 21.57
CA ALA A 122 7.99 9.57 20.59
C ALA A 122 9.05 8.62 21.20
N THR A 123 9.44 8.83 22.45
CA THR A 123 10.37 7.92 23.15
C THR A 123 9.78 6.53 23.35
N LEU A 124 8.49 6.44 23.71
CA LEU A 124 7.82 5.16 23.89
C LEU A 124 7.58 4.47 22.53
N ALA A 125 7.20 5.23 21.50
CA ALA A 125 7.09 4.75 20.12
C ALA A 125 8.40 4.11 19.64
N GLY A 126 9.55 4.72 19.94
CA GLY A 126 10.86 4.15 19.62
C GLY A 126 11.14 2.81 20.34
N LYS A 127 10.75 2.70 21.62
CA LYS A 127 10.89 1.44 22.37
C LYS A 127 9.97 0.34 21.85
N LEU A 128 8.70 0.68 21.57
CA LEU A 128 7.72 -0.25 21.00
C LEU A 128 8.14 -0.70 19.60
N GLY A 129 8.60 0.22 18.75
CA GLY A 129 9.12 -0.10 17.42
C GLY A 129 10.27 -1.10 17.48
N LYS A 130 11.23 -0.92 18.40
CA LYS A 130 12.32 -1.89 18.62
C LYS A 130 11.81 -3.25 19.08
N PHE A 131 10.85 -3.29 20.00
CA PHE A 131 10.31 -4.54 20.53
C PHE A 131 9.49 -5.32 19.48
N PHE A 132 8.67 -4.60 18.70
CA PHE A 132 7.84 -5.19 17.66
C PHE A 132 8.58 -5.38 16.33
N GLY A 133 9.77 -4.81 16.14
CA GLY A 133 10.48 -4.87 14.85
C GLY A 133 9.75 -4.10 13.75
N VAL A 134 9.02 -3.03 14.11
CA VAL A 134 8.24 -2.19 13.18
C VAL A 134 8.71 -0.74 13.27
N SER A 135 8.35 0.07 12.28
CA SER A 135 8.65 1.50 12.29
C SER A 135 7.99 2.20 13.49
N PRO A 136 8.71 3.03 14.26
CA PRO A 136 8.11 3.84 15.33
C PRO A 136 6.98 4.75 14.86
N ALA A 137 6.95 5.10 13.57
CA ALA A 137 5.90 5.93 12.97
C ALA A 137 4.49 5.35 13.15
N LEU A 138 4.36 4.02 13.28
CA LEU A 138 3.10 3.34 13.56
C LEU A 138 2.46 3.76 14.90
N PHE A 139 3.28 4.27 15.83
CA PHE A 139 2.84 4.66 17.17
C PHE A 139 2.83 6.17 17.40
N VAL A 140 3.05 6.97 16.35
CA VAL A 140 3.03 8.43 16.43
C VAL A 140 1.77 8.91 15.74
N THR A 141 0.92 9.66 16.45
CA THR A 141 -0.16 10.41 15.80
C THR A 141 0.42 11.51 14.92
N SER A 142 0.01 11.54 13.65
CA SER A 142 0.12 12.74 12.79
C SER A 142 -0.61 13.93 13.41
#